data_AF-A0A5B9DSH6-F1
#
_entry.id   AF-A0A5B9DSH6-F1
#
_cell.length_a   1.000
_cell.length_b   1.000
_cell.length_c   1.000
_cell.angle_alpha   90.00
_cell.angle_beta   90.00
_cell.angle_gamma   90.00
#
_symmetry.space_group_name_H-M   'P 1'
#
loop_
_entity.id
_entity.type
_entity.pdbx_description
1 polymer ?
#
loop_
_entity_poly.entity_id
_entity_poly.type
_entity_poly.pdbx_seq_one_letter_code
_entity_poly.pdbx_strand_id
1 'polypeptide(L)'
;MAAHVFCTDLTLARGEPIEGTALDLRRVLLLAVPRGHWRPKRSATGLSPLLEAAQAYAYSKSAYALFMDKVEGRAALPQLMAFPENQVLDGVDEQTLAAAMRRWADGGEIGGRTDERITILVCTDSRTDACCARYGYATYKALVAQADPQKFNIVQCNHLGGCRFATSICVQPRAERYGRLRPEEVPQFLAALERGQTYLPLSMGRIGLNEAEQAADLAARRFAVAAGHEDGPVELTLAGAGDADMRYRATIGTLALEIALERRTFERHGHCDAVGDPPQIVSRWLAGPVTPIGS
;
A
#
# COMPACT_ATOMS: atom_id res chain seq x y z
N MET A 1 -16.07 -28.25 10.94
CA MET A 1 -14.73 -27.84 10.48
C MET A 1 -14.43 -26.51 11.13
N ALA A 2 -13.31 -26.37 11.85
CA ALA A 2 -12.90 -25.06 12.37
C ALA A 2 -12.66 -24.11 11.19
N ALA A 3 -13.07 -22.85 11.30
CA ALA A 3 -12.80 -21.85 10.27
C ALA A 3 -11.29 -21.71 10.06
N HIS A 4 -10.83 -21.69 8.80
CA HIS A 4 -9.43 -21.42 8.50
C HIS A 4 -9.07 -20.02 9.01
N VAL A 5 -8.05 -19.92 9.85
CA VAL A 5 -7.59 -18.68 10.48
C VAL A 5 -6.52 -18.04 9.62
N PHE A 6 -6.70 -16.78 9.23
CA PHE A 6 -5.72 -16.03 8.45
C PHE A 6 -4.85 -15.14 9.33
N CYS A 7 -3.63 -14.83 8.89
CA CYS A 7 -2.76 -13.88 9.62
C CYS A 7 -3.44 -12.52 9.82
N THR A 8 -4.27 -12.09 8.87
CA THR A 8 -5.10 -10.87 8.98
C THR A 8 -6.09 -10.91 10.14
N ASP A 9 -6.73 -12.05 10.36
CA ASP A 9 -7.71 -12.20 11.44
C ASP A 9 -7.01 -12.15 12.79
N LEU A 10 -5.85 -12.80 12.91
CA LEU A 10 -5.05 -12.76 14.13
C LEU A 10 -4.51 -11.35 14.41
N THR A 11 -4.02 -10.66 13.39
CA THR A 11 -3.54 -9.28 13.52
C THR A 11 -4.65 -8.33 13.96
N LEU A 12 -5.87 -8.50 13.45
CA LEU A 12 -7.05 -7.76 13.90
C LEU A 12 -7.39 -8.08 15.36
N ALA A 13 -7.49 -9.37 15.71
CA ALA A 13 -7.83 -9.81 17.06
C ALA A 13 -6.82 -9.35 18.12
N ARG A 14 -5.54 -9.25 17.75
CA ARG A 14 -4.45 -8.82 18.63
C ARG A 14 -4.29 -7.30 18.72
N GLY A 15 -5.02 -6.55 17.90
CA GLY A 15 -5.01 -5.08 17.94
C GLY A 15 -3.71 -4.45 17.48
N GLU A 16 -2.89 -5.11 16.65
CA GLU A 16 -1.71 -4.46 16.05
C GLU A 16 -2.20 -3.27 15.19
N PRO A 17 -1.68 -2.04 15.37
CA PRO A 17 -2.07 -0.88 14.57
C PRO A 17 -1.62 -1.00 13.11
N ILE A 18 -2.32 -0.30 12.21
CA ILE A 18 -1.87 -0.15 10.80
C ILE A 18 -1.06 1.14 10.61
N GLU A 19 -1.23 2.10 11.50
CA GLU A 19 -0.52 3.37 11.56
C GLU A 19 0.98 3.11 11.71
N GLY A 20 1.78 3.87 10.98
CA GLY A 20 3.24 3.71 11.01
C GLY A 20 3.78 2.57 10.15
N THR A 21 2.92 1.81 9.46
CA THR A 21 3.34 0.61 8.74
C THR A 21 3.36 0.78 7.21
N ALA A 22 3.24 2.01 6.70
CA ALA A 22 3.34 2.27 5.26
C ALA A 22 4.76 1.97 4.76
N LEU A 23 4.88 0.97 3.88
CA LEU A 23 6.14 0.66 3.20
C LEU A 23 6.36 1.62 2.02
N ASP A 24 7.63 1.91 1.73
CA ASP A 24 8.01 2.80 0.63
C ASP A 24 7.72 2.21 -0.76
N LEU A 25 6.55 2.54 -1.30
CA LEU A 25 6.10 2.25 -2.66
C LEU A 25 6.13 3.48 -3.58
N ARG A 26 7.02 4.45 -3.36
CA ARG A 26 7.14 5.60 -4.27
C ARG A 26 7.52 5.21 -5.68
N ARG A 27 8.24 4.08 -5.82
CA ARG A 27 8.71 3.58 -7.11
C ARG A 27 8.32 2.12 -7.31
N VAL A 28 7.41 1.89 -8.24
CA VAL A 28 6.81 0.56 -8.51
C VAL A 28 6.83 0.30 -10.01
N LEU A 29 7.16 -0.93 -10.38
CA LEU A 29 7.07 -1.44 -11.75
C LEU A 29 6.08 -2.60 -11.77
N LEU A 30 5.18 -2.64 -12.74
CA LEU A 30 4.21 -3.71 -12.91
C LEU A 30 4.33 -4.30 -14.31
N LEU A 31 4.63 -5.59 -14.42
CA LEU A 31 4.57 -6.35 -15.66
C LEU A 31 3.23 -7.10 -15.76
N ALA A 32 2.53 -6.99 -16.89
CA ALA A 32 1.31 -7.74 -17.14
C ALA A 32 1.60 -9.24 -17.19
N VAL A 33 1.05 -9.98 -16.23
CA VAL A 33 1.14 -11.44 -16.19
C VAL A 33 -0.17 -11.97 -15.61
N PRO A 34 -0.89 -12.89 -16.30
CA PRO A 34 -2.12 -13.44 -15.77
C PRO A 34 -1.94 -14.01 -14.37
N ARG A 35 -2.89 -13.78 -13.47
CA ARG A 35 -2.81 -14.15 -12.05
C ARG A 35 -2.56 -15.65 -11.84
N GLY A 36 -3.09 -16.49 -12.73
CA GLY A 36 -2.85 -17.95 -12.70
C GLY A 36 -1.38 -18.33 -12.89
N HIS A 37 -0.58 -17.45 -13.47
CA HIS A 37 0.85 -17.66 -13.73
C HIS A 37 1.74 -17.17 -12.58
N TRP A 38 1.21 -16.39 -11.63
CA TRP A 38 2.00 -15.93 -10.49
C TRP A 38 2.46 -17.10 -9.62
N ARG A 39 3.66 -16.99 -9.06
CA ARG A 39 4.31 -17.97 -8.19
C ARG A 39 4.93 -17.26 -6.98
N PRO A 40 5.19 -17.98 -5.88
CA PRO A 40 5.84 -17.42 -4.69
C PRO A 40 7.18 -16.76 -5.03
N LYS A 41 7.67 -15.94 -4.09
CA LYS A 41 8.96 -15.22 -4.23
C LYS A 41 9.03 -14.34 -5.48
N ARG A 42 7.88 -13.76 -5.88
CA ARG A 42 7.75 -12.81 -7.00
C ARG A 42 8.23 -13.38 -8.34
N SER A 43 7.93 -14.65 -8.59
CA SER A 43 8.19 -15.32 -9.87
C SER A 43 6.90 -15.61 -10.63
N ALA A 44 7.00 -15.96 -11.91
CA ALA A 44 5.85 -16.34 -12.72
C ALA A 44 6.24 -17.40 -13.75
N THR A 45 5.25 -18.16 -14.23
CA THR A 45 5.42 -19.10 -15.34
C THR A 45 4.99 -18.48 -16.67
N GLY A 46 5.59 -18.96 -17.76
CA GLY A 46 5.20 -18.54 -19.12
C GLY A 46 5.76 -17.19 -19.55
N LEU A 47 6.75 -16.67 -18.81
CA LEU A 47 7.59 -15.57 -19.29
C LEU A 47 8.68 -16.14 -20.22
N SER A 48 9.10 -15.35 -21.21
CA SER A 48 10.29 -15.69 -21.99
C SER A 48 11.56 -15.52 -21.14
N PRO A 49 12.67 -16.21 -21.46
CA PRO A 49 13.94 -16.04 -20.73
C PRO A 49 14.43 -14.58 -20.69
N LEU A 50 14.08 -13.79 -21.71
CA LEU A 50 14.41 -12.37 -21.78
C LEU A 50 13.65 -11.56 -20.70
N LEU A 51 12.33 -11.76 -20.60
CA LEU A 51 11.50 -11.10 -19.60
C LEU A 51 11.79 -11.61 -18.19
N GLU A 52 12.08 -12.90 -18.02
CA GLU A 52 12.54 -13.45 -16.73
C GLU A 52 13.82 -12.76 -16.25
N ALA A 53 14.81 -12.62 -17.13
CA ALA A 53 16.07 -11.95 -16.80
C ALA A 53 15.87 -10.45 -16.51
N ALA A 54 15.00 -9.77 -17.25
CA ALA A 54 14.67 -8.37 -17.00
C ALA A 54 13.92 -8.17 -15.67
N GLN A 55 12.96 -9.05 -15.37
CA GLN A 55 12.22 -9.06 -14.12
C GLN A 55 13.16 -9.31 -12.93
N ALA A 56 14.04 -10.31 -13.04
CA ALA A 56 15.03 -10.61 -12.00
C ALA A 56 15.98 -9.42 -11.77
N TYR A 57 16.41 -8.73 -12.83
CA TYR A 57 17.22 -7.53 -12.71
C TYR A 57 16.48 -6.39 -12.00
N ALA A 58 15.25 -6.09 -12.43
CA ALA A 58 14.41 -5.07 -11.78
C ALA A 58 14.16 -5.41 -10.30
N TYR A 59 13.90 -6.68 -10.00
CA TYR A 59 13.74 -7.17 -8.65
C TYR A 59 15.00 -7.01 -7.79
N SER A 60 16.18 -7.23 -8.36
CA SER A 60 17.46 -7.04 -7.64
C SER A 60 17.69 -5.58 -7.21
N LYS A 61 17.05 -4.62 -7.87
CA LYS A 61 17.13 -3.18 -7.58
C LYS A 61 15.99 -2.69 -6.69
N SER A 62 14.81 -3.31 -6.78
CA SER A 62 13.63 -2.96 -5.99
C SER A 62 12.72 -4.16 -5.76
N ALA A 63 12.29 -4.34 -4.51
CA ALA A 63 11.31 -5.35 -4.13
C ALA A 63 9.92 -5.14 -4.76
N TYR A 64 9.70 -4.03 -5.47
CA TYR A 64 8.43 -3.62 -6.06
C TYR A 64 8.44 -3.62 -7.59
N ALA A 65 9.31 -4.45 -8.18
CA ALA A 65 9.07 -5.02 -9.50
C ALA A 65 8.07 -6.18 -9.35
N LEU A 66 6.81 -5.91 -9.69
CA LEU A 66 5.65 -6.75 -9.42
C LEU A 66 4.98 -7.24 -10.70
N PHE A 67 4.03 -8.15 -10.55
CA PHE A 67 3.13 -8.57 -11.62
C PHE A 67 1.75 -7.98 -11.42
N MET A 68 1.03 -7.77 -12.52
CA MET A 68 -0.34 -7.24 -12.51
C MET A 68 -1.31 -8.04 -13.38
N ASP A 69 -2.59 -8.03 -12.97
CA ASP A 69 -3.69 -8.66 -13.70
C ASP A 69 -5.04 -7.93 -13.51
N LYS A 70 -5.99 -8.18 -14.42
CA LYS A 70 -7.37 -7.67 -14.41
C LYS A 70 -8.40 -8.78 -14.70
N VAL A 71 -8.44 -9.82 -13.88
CA VAL A 71 -9.36 -10.98 -14.06
C VAL A 71 -10.83 -10.56 -14.24
N GLU A 72 -11.31 -9.56 -13.50
CA GLU A 72 -12.70 -9.07 -13.59
C GLU A 72 -12.80 -7.70 -14.28
N GLY A 73 -11.69 -7.19 -14.83
CA GLY A 73 -11.65 -5.90 -15.50
C GLY A 73 -12.20 -5.99 -16.92
N ARG A 74 -12.95 -4.96 -17.33
CA ARG A 74 -13.54 -4.87 -18.68
C ARG A 74 -12.53 -4.42 -19.76
N ALA A 75 -11.38 -3.90 -19.34
CA ALA A 75 -10.35 -3.35 -20.23
C ALA A 75 -9.06 -4.16 -20.13
N ALA A 76 -8.37 -4.30 -21.26
CA ALA A 76 -7.04 -4.89 -21.32
C ALA A 76 -6.04 -4.13 -20.43
N LEU A 77 -5.04 -4.84 -19.92
CA LEU A 77 -3.90 -4.23 -19.24
C LEU A 77 -2.85 -3.77 -20.25
N PRO A 78 -2.19 -2.62 -20.02
CA PRO A 78 -0.91 -2.33 -20.66
C PRO A 78 0.12 -3.44 -20.34
N GLN A 79 1.16 -3.59 -21.15
CA GLN A 79 2.19 -4.62 -20.89
C GLN A 79 3.07 -4.25 -19.68
N LEU A 80 3.37 -2.96 -19.50
CA LEU A 80 4.17 -2.45 -18.39
C LEU A 80 3.53 -1.17 -17.82
N MET A 81 3.59 -1.00 -16.51
CA MET A 81 3.28 0.26 -15.83
C MET A 81 4.40 0.65 -14.87
N ALA A 82 4.67 1.94 -14.75
CA ALA A 82 5.65 2.45 -13.79
C ALA A 82 5.15 3.70 -13.06
N PHE A 83 5.55 3.80 -11.80
CA PHE A 83 5.28 4.91 -10.90
C PHE A 83 6.62 5.40 -10.32
N PRO A 84 6.76 6.70 -9.99
CA PRO A 84 5.71 7.72 -9.85
C PRO A 84 5.25 8.41 -11.13
N GLU A 85 5.90 8.19 -12.27
CA GLU A 85 5.66 8.92 -13.52
C GLU A 85 4.30 8.59 -14.18
N ASN A 86 3.56 7.63 -13.60
CA ASN A 86 2.29 7.11 -14.08
C ASN A 86 2.34 6.70 -15.56
N GLN A 87 3.47 6.11 -15.97
CA GLN A 87 3.71 5.69 -17.34
C GLN A 87 3.13 4.31 -17.60
N VAL A 88 2.60 4.13 -18.80
CA VAL A 88 2.14 2.86 -19.33
C VAL A 88 2.77 2.60 -20.69
N LEU A 89 3.27 1.39 -20.89
CA LEU A 89 3.90 0.94 -22.12
C LEU A 89 3.18 -0.31 -22.61
N ASP A 90 2.62 -0.24 -23.81
CA ASP A 90 1.81 -1.26 -24.46
C ASP A 90 2.08 -1.27 -25.98
N GLY A 91 1.70 -2.37 -26.64
CA GLY A 91 1.83 -2.51 -28.10
C GLY A 91 3.28 -2.62 -28.61
N VAL A 92 4.22 -3.03 -27.75
CA VAL A 92 5.65 -3.16 -28.09
C VAL A 92 6.12 -4.61 -27.97
N ASP A 93 7.27 -4.89 -28.58
CA ASP A 93 7.93 -6.20 -28.51
C ASP A 93 8.61 -6.46 -27.15
N GLU A 94 8.96 -7.72 -26.90
CA GLU A 94 9.59 -8.13 -25.63
C GLU A 94 10.98 -7.50 -25.43
N GLN A 95 11.72 -7.25 -26.51
CA GLN A 95 13.02 -6.58 -26.45
C GLN A 95 12.87 -5.16 -25.88
N THR A 96 11.88 -4.41 -26.36
CA THR A 96 11.56 -3.07 -25.89
C THR A 96 11.08 -3.09 -24.44
N LEU A 97 10.21 -4.05 -24.07
CA LEU A 97 9.77 -4.23 -22.67
C LEU A 97 10.96 -4.51 -21.75
N ALA A 98 11.80 -5.49 -22.09
CA ALA A 98 12.95 -5.85 -21.28
C ALA A 98 13.94 -4.68 -21.12
N ALA A 99 14.17 -3.91 -22.19
CA ALA A 99 14.98 -2.70 -22.12
C ALA A 99 14.36 -1.63 -21.20
N ALA A 100 13.06 -1.40 -21.30
CA ALA A 100 12.34 -0.46 -20.44
C ALA A 100 12.38 -0.87 -18.96
N MET A 101 12.21 -2.16 -18.65
CA MET A 101 12.34 -2.69 -17.30
C MET A 101 13.75 -2.48 -16.73
N ARG A 102 14.80 -2.66 -17.54
CA ARG A 102 16.19 -2.39 -17.13
C ARG A 102 16.45 -0.90 -16.91
N ARG A 103 16.00 -0.03 -17.83
CA ARG A 103 16.08 1.43 -17.63
C ARG A 103 15.41 1.85 -16.34
N TRP A 104 14.21 1.34 -16.07
CA TRP A 104 13.55 1.55 -14.79
C TRP A 104 14.38 0.99 -13.64
N ALA A 105 14.91 -0.22 -13.71
CA ALA A 105 15.75 -0.77 -12.64
C ALA A 105 16.96 0.13 -12.31
N ASP A 106 17.51 0.82 -13.30
CA ASP A 106 18.65 1.74 -13.19
C ASP A 106 18.26 3.19 -12.85
N GLY A 107 17.00 3.44 -12.48
CA GLY A 107 16.52 4.75 -12.03
C GLY A 107 15.88 5.63 -13.10
N GLY A 108 15.86 5.19 -14.35
CA GLY A 108 15.22 5.90 -15.45
C GLY A 108 13.71 5.63 -15.58
N GLU A 109 13.12 6.20 -16.62
CA GLU A 109 11.72 6.01 -16.99
C GLU A 109 11.53 4.82 -17.96
N ILE A 110 10.31 4.28 -18.01
CA ILE A 110 9.99 3.21 -18.96
C ILE A 110 9.77 3.73 -20.38
N GLY A 111 9.52 5.03 -20.56
CA GLY A 111 9.33 5.67 -21.87
C GLY A 111 7.97 5.39 -22.49
N GLY A 112 6.96 5.18 -21.65
CA GLY A 112 5.56 4.99 -22.05
C GLY A 112 4.78 6.31 -22.06
N ARG A 113 3.51 6.25 -22.48
CA ARG A 113 2.59 7.39 -22.34
C ARG A 113 2.18 7.56 -20.89
N THR A 114 1.90 8.78 -20.46
CA THR A 114 1.31 9.04 -19.13
C THR A 114 -0.17 8.67 -19.13
N ASP A 115 -0.61 7.94 -18.11
CA ASP A 115 -2.03 7.75 -17.79
C ASP A 115 -2.45 8.83 -16.79
N GLU A 116 -3.58 9.48 -17.01
CA GLU A 116 -4.06 10.54 -16.10
C GLU A 116 -4.87 9.98 -14.92
N ARG A 117 -5.24 8.70 -14.99
CA ARG A 117 -6.06 8.04 -13.96
C ARG A 117 -5.27 7.75 -12.70
N ILE A 118 -5.99 7.77 -11.58
CA ILE A 118 -5.49 7.26 -10.30
C ILE A 118 -5.44 5.73 -10.39
N THR A 119 -4.28 5.13 -10.18
CA THR A 119 -4.15 3.68 -10.17
C THR A 119 -4.27 3.15 -8.74
N ILE A 120 -5.20 2.21 -8.51
CA ILE A 120 -5.39 1.53 -7.23
C ILE A 120 -4.85 0.11 -7.37
N LEU A 121 -3.69 -0.13 -6.77
CA LEU A 121 -3.05 -1.45 -6.70
C LEU A 121 -3.62 -2.24 -5.54
N VAL A 122 -4.14 -3.43 -5.82
CA VAL A 122 -4.75 -4.32 -4.83
C VAL A 122 -4.01 -5.64 -4.81
N CYS A 123 -3.39 -5.97 -3.68
CA CYS A 123 -2.71 -7.27 -3.54
C CYS A 123 -3.75 -8.40 -3.45
N THR A 124 -3.71 -9.35 -4.41
CA THR A 124 -4.61 -10.53 -4.44
C THR A 124 -3.85 -11.85 -4.52
N ASP A 125 -2.56 -11.82 -4.18
CA ASP A 125 -1.62 -12.93 -4.28
C ASP A 125 -1.97 -14.08 -3.32
N SER A 126 -2.58 -15.14 -3.84
CA SER A 126 -2.90 -16.35 -3.08
C SER A 126 -1.70 -17.27 -2.87
N ARG A 127 -0.61 -17.06 -3.62
CA ARG A 127 0.57 -17.93 -3.60
C ARG A 127 1.53 -17.53 -2.49
N THR A 128 1.59 -16.24 -2.18
CA THR A 128 2.36 -15.73 -1.05
C THR A 128 1.54 -15.72 0.24
N ASP A 129 0.27 -15.27 0.20
CA ASP A 129 -0.56 -15.14 1.40
C ASP A 129 -2.04 -15.36 1.10
N ALA A 130 -2.61 -16.44 1.65
CA ALA A 130 -4.01 -16.80 1.43
C ALA A 130 -5.01 -15.69 1.87
N CYS A 131 -4.64 -14.84 2.84
CA CYS A 131 -5.46 -13.72 3.29
C CYS A 131 -5.64 -12.64 2.21
N CYS A 132 -4.62 -12.39 1.38
CA CYS A 132 -4.70 -11.44 0.27
C CYS A 132 -5.67 -11.94 -0.80
N ALA A 133 -5.72 -13.25 -1.04
CA ALA A 133 -6.70 -13.84 -1.93
C ALA A 133 -8.13 -13.77 -1.39
N ARG A 134 -8.31 -13.94 -0.06
CA ARG A 134 -9.63 -13.87 0.58
C ARG A 134 -10.15 -12.45 0.66
N TYR A 135 -9.43 -11.56 1.35
CA TYR A 135 -9.86 -10.19 1.61
C TYR A 135 -9.57 -9.29 0.42
N GLY A 136 -8.36 -9.38 -0.14
CA GLY A 136 -7.94 -8.52 -1.23
C GLY A 136 -8.71 -8.73 -2.52
N TYR A 137 -9.00 -9.98 -2.89
CA TYR A 137 -9.83 -10.24 -4.07
C TYR A 137 -11.25 -9.70 -3.89
N ALA A 138 -11.88 -9.91 -2.72
CA ALA A 138 -13.22 -9.36 -2.45
C ALA A 138 -13.26 -7.82 -2.59
N THR A 139 -12.28 -7.12 -2.02
CA THR A 139 -12.16 -5.66 -2.15
C THR A 139 -11.87 -5.24 -3.59
N TYR A 140 -11.02 -5.97 -4.33
CA TYR A 140 -10.76 -5.71 -5.75
C TYR A 140 -12.04 -5.76 -6.58
N LYS A 141 -12.88 -6.78 -6.41
CA LYS A 141 -14.16 -6.90 -7.14
C LYS A 141 -15.08 -5.72 -6.86
N ALA A 142 -15.17 -5.33 -5.59
CA ALA A 142 -15.98 -4.18 -5.17
C ALA A 142 -15.47 -2.87 -5.79
N LEU A 143 -14.15 -2.65 -5.81
CA LEU A 143 -13.52 -1.51 -6.49
C LEU A 143 -13.81 -1.50 -7.99
N VAL A 144 -13.64 -2.62 -8.68
CA VAL A 144 -13.94 -2.73 -10.12
C VAL A 144 -15.41 -2.45 -10.42
N ALA A 145 -16.32 -2.90 -9.56
CA ALA A 145 -17.75 -2.71 -9.76
C ALA A 145 -18.22 -1.26 -9.55
N GLN A 146 -17.53 -0.48 -8.70
CA GLN A 146 -18.00 0.82 -8.23
C GLN A 146 -17.16 2.01 -8.72
N ALA A 147 -15.90 1.79 -9.10
CA ALA A 147 -15.03 2.86 -9.55
C ALA A 147 -15.38 3.33 -10.97
N ASP A 148 -15.34 4.65 -11.18
CA ASP A 148 -15.43 5.24 -12.50
C ASP A 148 -14.17 4.88 -13.33
N PRO A 149 -14.28 4.08 -14.41
CA PRO A 149 -13.13 3.64 -15.20
C PRO A 149 -12.43 4.77 -15.97
N GLN A 150 -13.07 5.95 -16.09
CA GLN A 150 -12.44 7.14 -16.67
C GLN A 150 -11.51 7.84 -15.69
N LYS A 151 -11.73 7.69 -14.37
CA LYS A 151 -10.92 8.32 -13.31
C LYS A 151 -9.94 7.35 -12.66
N PHE A 152 -10.33 6.08 -12.58
CA PHE A 152 -9.60 5.07 -11.83
C PHE A 152 -9.15 3.91 -12.71
N ASN A 153 -7.94 3.43 -12.43
CA ASN A 153 -7.41 2.20 -12.97
C ASN A 153 -7.23 1.19 -11.83
N ILE A 154 -8.14 0.23 -11.71
CA ILE A 154 -8.10 -0.78 -10.64
C ILE A 154 -7.30 -2.00 -11.11
N VAL A 155 -6.20 -2.31 -10.41
CA VAL A 155 -5.22 -3.31 -10.84
C VAL A 155 -4.95 -4.28 -9.71
N GLN A 156 -5.07 -5.59 -9.97
CA GLN A 156 -4.56 -6.58 -9.04
C GLN A 156 -3.06 -6.67 -9.19
N CYS A 157 -2.34 -6.86 -8.09
CA CYS A 157 -0.91 -7.14 -8.11
C CYS A 157 -0.54 -8.33 -7.24
N ASN A 158 0.63 -8.91 -7.50
CA ASN A 158 1.24 -9.87 -6.59
C ASN A 158 1.78 -9.16 -5.32
N HIS A 159 2.44 -9.90 -4.42
CA HIS A 159 2.81 -9.47 -3.07
C HIS A 159 3.34 -8.02 -2.94
N LEU A 160 2.46 -7.12 -2.45
CA LEU A 160 2.71 -5.69 -2.20
C LEU A 160 3.34 -5.40 -0.82
N GLY A 161 3.44 -6.42 0.04
CA GLY A 161 3.76 -6.29 1.46
C GLY A 161 2.55 -5.86 2.29
N GLY A 162 2.59 -6.12 3.61
CA GLY A 162 1.48 -5.80 4.52
C GLY A 162 0.31 -6.79 4.51
N CYS A 163 0.55 -8.06 4.14
CA CYS A 163 -0.51 -9.08 4.01
C CYS A 163 -1.35 -9.29 5.28
N ARG A 164 -0.73 -9.25 6.46
CA ARG A 164 -1.47 -9.31 7.74
C ARG A 164 -2.43 -8.12 7.96
N PHE A 165 -2.34 -7.08 7.15
CA PHE A 165 -3.30 -5.98 7.10
C PHE A 165 -4.19 -6.06 5.86
N ALA A 166 -4.36 -7.24 5.25
CA ALA A 166 -5.20 -7.39 4.07
C ALA A 166 -6.59 -6.77 4.29
N THR A 167 -7.13 -6.03 3.33
CA THR A 167 -6.59 -5.79 1.98
C THR A 167 -5.44 -4.77 1.97
N SER A 168 -4.30 -5.16 1.40
CA SER A 168 -3.14 -4.26 1.23
C SER A 168 -3.27 -3.53 -0.12
N ILE A 169 -3.30 -2.21 -0.05
CA ILE A 169 -3.55 -1.32 -1.18
C ILE A 169 -2.45 -0.27 -1.28
N CYS A 170 -2.11 0.10 -2.51
CA CYS A 170 -1.35 1.30 -2.82
C CYS A 170 -2.10 2.14 -3.86
N VAL A 171 -2.31 3.43 -3.58
CA VAL A 171 -2.89 4.38 -4.53
C VAL A 171 -1.78 5.22 -5.14
N GLN A 172 -1.61 5.08 -6.44
CA GLN A 172 -0.59 5.75 -7.23
C GLN A 172 -1.20 6.88 -8.08
N PRO A 173 -0.43 7.95 -8.39
CA PRO A 173 1.02 8.13 -8.17
C PRO A 173 1.41 8.67 -6.78
N ARG A 174 0.44 8.96 -5.90
CA ARG A 174 0.69 9.52 -4.55
C ARG A 174 1.36 8.54 -3.57
N ALA A 175 1.53 7.29 -3.98
CA ALA A 175 2.05 6.19 -3.18
C ALA A 175 1.35 6.05 -1.80
N GLU A 176 0.05 6.30 -1.72
CA GLU A 176 -0.67 6.21 -0.44
C GLU A 176 -0.95 4.74 -0.10
N ARG A 177 -0.56 4.32 1.11
CA ARG A 177 -0.78 2.96 1.61
C ARG A 177 -2.04 2.85 2.42
N TYR A 178 -2.83 1.82 2.14
CA TYR A 178 -4.02 1.48 2.92
C TYR A 178 -4.02 0.00 3.28
N GLY A 179 -4.55 -0.29 4.47
CA GLY A 179 -4.77 -1.63 4.98
C GLY A 179 -6.23 -1.81 5.37
N ARG A 180 -6.66 -3.06 5.51
CA ARG A 180 -7.97 -3.45 6.08
C ARG A 180 -9.21 -3.00 5.32
N LEU A 181 -9.10 -2.34 4.17
CA LEU A 181 -10.26 -1.94 3.36
C LEU A 181 -11.14 -3.15 3.00
N ARG A 182 -12.44 -3.05 3.26
CA ARG A 182 -13.47 -4.04 2.93
C ARG A 182 -14.46 -3.48 1.88
N PRO A 183 -15.22 -4.35 1.19
CA PRO A 183 -16.19 -3.94 0.17
C PRO A 183 -17.16 -2.83 0.61
N GLU A 184 -17.62 -2.86 1.85
CA GLU A 184 -18.54 -1.89 2.45
C GLU A 184 -17.96 -0.47 2.56
N GLU A 185 -16.63 -0.34 2.61
CA GLU A 185 -15.93 0.95 2.73
C GLU A 185 -15.50 1.51 1.37
N VAL A 186 -15.69 0.76 0.27
CA VAL A 186 -15.29 1.18 -1.08
C VAL A 186 -15.94 2.50 -1.54
N PRO A 187 -17.25 2.75 -1.34
CA PRO A 187 -17.86 4.00 -1.79
C PRO A 187 -17.20 5.24 -1.18
N GLN A 188 -16.99 5.24 0.14
CA GLN A 188 -16.36 6.35 0.86
C GLN A 188 -14.88 6.49 0.54
N PHE A 189 -14.18 5.38 0.30
CA PHE A 189 -12.79 5.38 -0.15
C PHE A 189 -12.65 6.05 -1.52
N LEU A 190 -13.43 5.61 -2.51
CA LEU A 190 -13.41 6.18 -3.86
C LEU A 190 -13.80 7.67 -3.85
N ALA A 191 -14.85 8.04 -3.12
CA ALA A 191 -15.29 9.43 -3.02
C ALA A 191 -14.19 10.35 -2.43
N ALA A 192 -13.40 9.87 -1.47
CA ALA A 192 -12.25 10.63 -0.96
C ALA A 192 -11.18 10.82 -2.04
N LEU A 193 -10.83 9.75 -2.77
CA LEU A 193 -9.84 9.83 -3.85
C LEU A 193 -10.29 10.74 -5.00
N GLU A 194 -11.58 10.73 -5.36
CA GLU A 194 -12.13 11.63 -6.40
C GLU A 194 -12.01 13.11 -6.04
N ARG A 195 -12.07 13.44 -4.74
CA ARG A 195 -11.84 14.81 -4.24
C ARG A 195 -10.35 15.14 -4.08
N GLY A 196 -9.44 14.25 -4.49
CA GLY A 196 -8.01 14.42 -4.28
C GLY A 196 -7.60 14.32 -2.81
N GLN A 197 -8.42 13.71 -1.95
CA GLN A 197 -8.16 13.57 -0.51
C GLN A 197 -7.53 12.22 -0.19
N THR A 198 -6.85 12.12 0.95
CA THR A 198 -6.46 10.84 1.55
C THR A 198 -7.65 10.26 2.30
N TYR A 199 -7.88 8.95 2.19
CA TYR A 199 -8.88 8.27 3.02
C TYR A 199 -8.28 7.92 4.40
N LEU A 200 -8.27 8.90 5.32
CA LEU A 200 -7.62 8.79 6.64
C LEU A 200 -7.98 7.57 7.52
N PRO A 201 -9.22 7.04 7.53
CA PRO A 201 -9.59 5.95 8.44
C PRO A 201 -8.72 4.70 8.30
N LEU A 202 -8.27 4.41 7.09
CA LEU A 202 -7.51 3.19 6.77
C LEU A 202 -6.11 3.47 6.23
N SER A 203 -5.64 4.71 6.32
CA SER A 203 -4.28 5.08 5.91
C SER A 203 -3.26 4.44 6.84
N MET A 204 -2.20 3.87 6.27
CA MET A 204 -1.09 3.27 7.04
C MET A 204 0.00 4.29 7.38
N GLY A 205 -0.02 5.47 6.77
CA GLY A 205 0.94 6.54 7.01
C GLY A 205 1.44 7.21 5.72
N ARG A 206 2.12 8.33 5.87
CA ARG A 206 2.79 9.06 4.77
C ARG A 206 4.16 8.45 4.48
N ILE A 207 4.40 8.05 3.24
CA ILE A 207 5.71 7.49 2.85
C ILE A 207 6.80 8.56 2.95
N GLY A 208 8.00 8.12 3.34
CA GLY A 208 9.17 8.98 3.55
C GLY A 208 9.36 9.38 5.01
N LEU A 209 8.33 9.20 5.82
CA LEU A 209 8.40 9.31 7.28
C LEU A 209 8.79 7.96 7.90
N ASN A 210 9.50 8.01 9.04
CA ASN A 210 9.71 6.81 9.85
C ASN A 210 8.40 6.38 10.58
N GLU A 211 8.40 5.22 11.21
CA GLU A 211 7.19 4.66 11.86
C GLU A 211 6.53 5.62 12.86
N ALA A 212 7.32 6.26 13.73
CA ALA A 212 6.81 7.18 14.76
C ALA A 212 6.23 8.45 14.12
N GLU A 213 6.94 9.01 13.14
CA GLU A 213 6.50 10.18 12.40
C GLU A 213 5.22 9.91 11.61
N GLN A 214 5.08 8.73 10.99
CA GLN A 214 3.85 8.32 10.31
C GLN A 214 2.67 8.23 11.28
N ALA A 215 2.87 7.67 12.48
CA ALA A 215 1.85 7.60 13.51
C ALA A 215 1.44 9.01 13.99
N ALA A 216 2.41 9.90 14.23
CA ALA A 216 2.16 11.28 14.62
C ALA A 216 1.47 12.10 13.52
N ASP A 217 1.90 11.95 12.26
CA ASP A 217 1.30 12.59 11.09
C ASP A 217 -0.19 12.25 10.97
N LEU A 218 -0.53 10.96 11.03
CA LEU A 218 -1.91 10.51 10.98
C LEU A 218 -2.73 10.99 12.17
N ALA A 219 -2.14 11.02 13.38
CA ALA A 219 -2.82 11.51 14.56
C ALA A 219 -3.17 13.01 14.43
N ALA A 220 -2.23 13.83 13.94
CA ALA A 220 -2.45 15.26 13.68
C ALA A 220 -3.59 15.48 12.68
N ARG A 221 -3.54 14.78 11.54
CA ARG A 221 -4.52 14.90 10.45
C ARG A 221 -5.92 14.48 10.89
N ARG A 222 -6.02 13.34 11.58
CA ARG A 222 -7.30 12.85 12.12
C ARG A 222 -7.86 13.81 13.17
N PHE A 223 -7.02 14.36 14.05
CA PHE A 223 -7.45 15.36 15.04
C PHE A 223 -7.99 16.61 14.35
N ALA A 224 -7.28 17.16 13.37
CA ALA A 224 -7.71 18.35 12.63
C ALA A 224 -9.09 18.13 11.97
N VAL A 225 -9.27 17.02 11.25
CA VAL A 225 -10.55 16.69 10.61
C VAL A 225 -11.67 16.49 11.63
N ALA A 226 -11.40 15.81 12.74
CA ALA A 226 -12.39 15.62 13.81
C ALA A 226 -12.78 16.96 14.49
N ALA A 227 -11.86 17.92 14.53
CA ALA A 227 -12.09 19.27 15.03
C ALA A 227 -12.73 20.23 13.99
N GLY A 228 -13.07 19.74 12.79
CA GLY A 228 -13.73 20.53 11.74
C GLY A 228 -12.78 21.34 10.84
N HIS A 229 -11.47 21.09 10.92
CA HIS A 229 -10.47 21.69 10.03
C HIS A 229 -10.26 20.81 8.79
N GLU A 230 -9.66 21.39 7.74
CA GLU A 230 -9.29 20.63 6.53
C GLU A 230 -8.10 19.69 6.80
N ASP A 231 -8.10 18.54 6.10
CA ASP A 231 -6.92 17.68 6.03
C ASP A 231 -5.83 18.33 5.16
N GLY A 232 -4.56 18.09 5.49
CA GLY A 232 -3.46 18.77 4.82
C GLY A 232 -2.08 18.26 5.23
N PRO A 233 -1.01 18.90 4.70
CA PRO A 233 0.35 18.56 5.07
C PRO A 233 0.60 18.85 6.55
N VAL A 234 1.35 17.96 7.20
CA VAL A 234 1.81 18.13 8.57
C VAL A 234 3.30 18.37 8.59
N GLU A 235 3.70 19.43 9.28
CA GLU A 235 5.08 19.65 9.69
C GLU A 235 5.28 19.07 11.09
N LEU A 236 6.24 18.16 11.23
CA LEU A 236 6.54 17.49 12.50
C LEU A 236 7.90 17.93 13.02
N THR A 237 7.96 18.27 14.31
CA THR A 237 9.22 18.49 15.03
C THR A 237 9.24 17.60 16.27
N LEU A 238 10.31 16.81 16.41
CA LEU A 238 10.50 15.99 17.62
C LEU A 238 10.74 16.91 18.82
N ALA A 239 9.88 16.81 19.83
CA ALA A 239 9.95 17.60 21.06
C ALA A 239 10.60 16.82 22.21
N GLY A 240 10.53 15.50 22.19
CA GLY A 240 11.20 14.62 23.14
C GLY A 240 11.11 13.16 22.72
N ALA A 241 12.14 12.38 23.05
CA ALA A 241 12.17 10.95 22.78
C ALA A 241 12.77 10.20 23.97
N GLY A 242 12.10 9.13 24.36
CA GLY A 242 12.60 8.07 25.22
C GLY A 242 12.44 6.71 24.55
N ASP A 243 12.79 5.64 25.27
CA ASP A 243 12.73 4.28 24.74
C ASP A 243 11.30 3.80 24.48
N ALA A 244 10.37 4.20 25.36
CA ALA A 244 8.97 3.79 25.37
C ALA A 244 7.97 4.91 25.06
N ASP A 245 8.41 6.17 25.02
CA ASP A 245 7.56 7.32 24.73
C ASP A 245 8.25 8.32 23.78
N MET A 246 7.46 9.02 22.98
CA MET A 246 7.93 10.14 22.15
C MET A 246 6.88 11.26 22.18
N ARG A 247 7.33 12.49 21.95
CA ARG A 247 6.47 13.65 21.78
C ARG A 247 6.85 14.40 20.53
N TYR A 248 5.85 14.68 19.69
CA TYR A 248 5.98 15.52 18.51
C TYR A 248 5.17 16.80 18.68
N ARG A 249 5.73 17.91 18.21
CA ARG A 249 4.94 19.09 17.84
C ARG A 249 4.57 18.97 16.38
N ALA A 250 3.30 19.17 16.08
CA ALA A 250 2.75 19.11 14.74
C ALA A 250 2.08 20.43 14.39
N THR A 251 2.31 20.91 13.17
CA THR A 251 1.56 22.03 12.59
C THR A 251 0.77 21.51 11.39
N ILE A 252 -0.54 21.79 11.38
CA ILE A 252 -1.45 21.47 10.27
C ILE A 252 -2.39 22.65 10.03
N GLY A 253 -2.26 23.31 8.87
CA GLY A 253 -2.94 24.57 8.61
C GLY A 253 -2.60 25.61 9.68
N THR A 254 -3.60 26.06 10.44
CA THR A 254 -3.42 27.00 11.56
C THR A 254 -3.35 26.32 12.93
N LEU A 255 -3.48 24.99 13.01
CA LEU A 255 -3.43 24.26 14.26
C LEU A 255 -1.99 23.90 14.62
N ALA A 256 -1.60 24.23 15.85
CA ALA A 256 -0.42 23.69 16.51
C ALA A 256 -0.87 22.62 17.51
N LEU A 257 -0.27 21.43 17.45
CA LEU A 257 -0.64 20.27 18.26
C LEU A 257 0.60 19.68 18.93
N GLU A 258 0.44 19.17 20.15
CA GLU A 258 1.38 18.24 20.78
C GLU A 258 0.78 16.83 20.72
N ILE A 259 1.60 15.87 20.28
CA ILE A 259 1.21 14.49 20.05
C ILE A 259 2.12 13.59 20.87
N ALA A 260 1.54 12.90 21.85
CA ALA A 260 2.24 11.86 22.58
C ALA A 260 2.17 10.54 21.80
N LEU A 261 3.28 9.81 21.75
CA LEU A 261 3.35 8.44 21.26
C LEU A 261 3.82 7.50 22.37
N GLU A 262 3.27 6.30 22.40
CA GLU A 262 3.71 5.21 23.27
C GLU A 262 4.18 4.00 22.45
N ARG A 263 5.22 3.32 22.91
CA ARG A 263 5.69 2.06 22.31
C ARG A 263 5.02 0.89 23.00
N ARG A 264 4.34 0.04 22.22
CA ARG A 264 3.74 -1.20 22.73
C ARG A 264 4.16 -2.41 21.92
N THR A 265 4.17 -3.58 22.55
CA THR A 265 4.47 -4.85 21.90
C THR A 265 3.21 -5.59 21.50
N PHE A 266 3.31 -6.33 20.40
CA PHE A 266 2.24 -7.13 19.82
C PHE A 266 2.78 -8.48 19.38
N GLU A 267 1.97 -9.51 19.55
CA GLU A 267 2.18 -10.80 18.89
C GLU A 267 1.88 -10.68 17.40
N ARG A 268 2.75 -11.22 16.55
CA ARG A 268 2.65 -11.11 15.10
C ARG A 268 2.89 -12.45 14.41
N HIS A 269 1.96 -12.80 13.53
CA HIS A 269 2.23 -13.71 12.40
C HIS A 269 2.32 -12.86 11.13
N GLY A 270 3.48 -12.82 10.50
CA GLY A 270 3.74 -11.93 9.36
C GLY A 270 3.01 -12.35 8.08
N HIS A 271 2.80 -13.65 7.91
CA HIS A 271 2.19 -14.30 6.76
C HIS A 271 1.32 -15.48 7.21
N CYS A 272 0.45 -15.96 6.33
CA CYS A 272 -0.48 -17.06 6.60
C CYS A 272 0.25 -18.37 6.89
N ASP A 273 1.37 -18.64 6.24
CA ASP A 273 2.11 -19.90 6.45
C ASP A 273 2.73 -20.00 7.86
N ALA A 274 2.86 -18.90 8.60
CA ALA A 274 3.31 -18.89 9.99
C ALA A 274 2.15 -19.09 10.98
N VAL A 275 0.90 -19.18 10.52
CA VAL A 275 -0.24 -19.42 11.39
C VAL A 275 -0.19 -20.86 11.88
N GLY A 276 -0.01 -21.03 13.19
CA GLY A 276 0.16 -22.33 13.85
C GLY A 276 1.49 -22.45 14.58
N ASP A 277 2.48 -21.65 14.17
CA ASP A 277 3.74 -21.50 14.90
C ASP A 277 3.60 -20.49 16.06
N PRO A 278 4.56 -20.44 17.00
CA PRO A 278 4.62 -19.37 17.99
C PRO A 278 4.73 -17.97 17.35
N PRO A 279 3.99 -16.97 17.85
CA PRO A 279 4.04 -15.62 17.28
C PRO A 279 5.39 -14.96 17.54
N GLN A 280 5.80 -14.09 16.60
CA GLN A 280 6.92 -13.18 16.82
C GLN A 280 6.45 -11.96 17.60
N ILE A 281 7.31 -11.40 18.45
CA ILE A 281 7.02 -10.13 19.12
C ILE A 281 7.54 -8.97 18.26
N VAL A 282 6.68 -7.98 18.03
CA VAL A 282 7.03 -6.72 17.39
C VAL A 282 6.64 -5.56 18.28
N SER A 283 7.37 -4.44 18.22
CA SER A 283 6.92 -3.20 18.84
C SER A 283 6.33 -2.25 17.80
N ARG A 284 5.33 -1.47 18.20
CA ARG A 284 4.72 -0.40 17.41
C ARG A 284 4.67 0.90 18.19
N TRP A 285 4.79 2.02 17.51
CA TRP A 285 4.41 3.33 18.03
C TRP A 285 2.91 3.56 17.85
N LEU A 286 2.23 3.91 18.94
CA LEU A 286 0.81 4.29 18.94
C LEU A 286 0.68 5.74 19.32
N ALA A 287 -0.14 6.47 18.58
CA ALA A 287 -0.54 7.80 18.99
C ALA A 287 -1.44 7.72 20.23
N GLY A 288 -1.00 8.39 21.29
CA GLY A 288 -1.77 8.67 22.49
C GLY A 288 -2.52 10.00 22.37
N PRO A 289 -2.62 10.78 23.46
CA PRO A 289 -3.30 12.06 23.43
C PRO A 289 -2.72 13.04 22.40
N VAL A 290 -3.62 13.73 21.69
CA VAL A 290 -3.32 14.89 20.84
C VAL A 290 -3.93 16.11 21.51
N THR A 291 -3.12 17.13 21.75
CA THR A 291 -3.53 18.34 22.49
C THR A 291 -3.20 19.60 21.69
N PRO A 292 -4.13 20.56 21.53
CA PRO A 292 -3.83 21.86 20.94
C PRO A 292 -2.80 22.64 21.78
N ILE A 293 -1.84 23.27 21.12
CA ILE A 293 -0.86 24.17 21.74
C ILE A 293 -1.34 25.60 21.54
N GLY A 294 -1.71 26.26 22.64
CA GLY A 294 -2.17 27.65 22.61
C GLY A 294 -3.57 27.78 22.04
N SER A 295 -4.54 27.96 22.94
CA SER A 295 -5.89 28.41 22.65
C SER A 295 -6.10 29.79 23.27
#